data_AF-A0A957WY83-F1
#
_entry.id   AF-A0A957WY83-F1
#
_cell.length_a   1.000
_cell.length_b   1.000
_cell.length_c   1.000
_cell.angle_alpha   90.00
_cell.angle_beta   90.00
_cell.angle_gamma   90.00
#
_symmetry.space_group_name_H-M   'P 1'
#
loop_
_entity.id
_entity.type
_entity.pdbx_description
1 polymer ?
#
loop_
_entity_poly.entity_id
_entity_poly.type
_entity_poly.pdbx_seq_one_letter_code
_entity_poly.pdbx_strand_id
1 'polypeptide(L)'
;MGDTQVTDIEVQNGRVVAVQTANPELPRIACEAVLLCTNIWGPILGEKLGIPIPLMPCEHQYAFTEPLPELARFDPANQQDEVIWPTARIQDIVAYFRQHWNCYGIGNYWHKSRLVAPQALGKTAINPFTPDDLTQCWEQAQQIFPAFQGKSITRAFNGIFAFPVDGYPLLGEVQGIHGLWTALGSWLTHAGGVGKAIAEWMTHGESEWDLRQVHLHRFHDFQNTPTYLQQISDKNYREVWDPGHPRQPLSEPRNVRLSPFSPRLDALGAVYTTFAGLELANWHESNAVLVDHYADQIPAREGFAAAYWSPIQGAEHLATRNNVALFDLT
;
A
#
# COMPACT_ATOMS: atom_id res chain seq x y z
N MET A 1 26.96 -14.24 7.19
CA MET A 1 25.71 -14.99 6.89
C MET A 1 24.96 -14.27 5.76
N GLY A 2 25.51 -14.25 4.54
CA GLY A 2 24.94 -13.48 3.42
C GLY A 2 24.35 -14.32 2.28
N ASP A 3 24.38 -15.65 2.40
CA ASP A 3 23.93 -16.58 1.35
C ASP A 3 23.39 -17.86 1.99
N THR A 4 22.35 -17.71 2.82
CA THR A 4 21.72 -18.83 3.53
C THR A 4 20.23 -18.70 3.38
N GLN A 5 19.70 -19.43 2.40
CA GLN A 5 18.26 -19.45 2.14
C GLN A 5 17.54 -20.16 3.29
N VAL A 6 16.61 -19.46 3.92
CA VAL A 6 15.63 -20.07 4.81
C VAL A 6 14.62 -20.85 3.97
N THR A 7 14.44 -22.12 4.29
CA THR A 7 13.51 -23.01 3.59
C THR A 7 12.21 -23.18 4.35
N ASP A 8 12.24 -23.14 5.69
CA ASP A 8 11.06 -23.32 6.53
C ASP A 8 11.28 -22.76 7.95
N ILE A 9 10.19 -22.63 8.72
CA ILE A 9 10.22 -22.32 10.16
C ILE A 9 9.60 -23.49 10.92
N GLU A 10 10.37 -24.08 11.83
CA GLU A 10 9.92 -25.20 12.64
C GLU A 10 9.08 -24.67 13.81
N VAL A 11 7.83 -25.11 13.86
CA VAL A 11 6.86 -24.77 14.91
C VAL A 11 6.47 -26.04 15.66
N GLN A 12 6.57 -26.02 16.98
CA GLN A 12 6.12 -27.10 17.86
C GLN A 12 5.16 -26.54 18.91
N ASN A 13 4.00 -27.18 19.07
CA ASN A 13 2.97 -26.76 20.04
C ASN A 13 2.62 -25.27 19.96
N GLY A 14 2.49 -24.74 18.74
CA GLY A 14 2.16 -23.33 18.51
C GLY A 14 3.29 -22.34 18.89
N ARG A 15 4.55 -22.78 18.90
CA ARG A 15 5.71 -21.94 19.19
C ARG A 15 6.86 -22.22 18.22
N VAL A 16 7.57 -21.17 17.79
CA VAL A 16 8.81 -21.28 17.03
C VAL A 16 9.90 -21.98 17.84
N VAL A 17 10.57 -22.96 17.24
CA VAL A 17 11.70 -23.67 17.88
C VAL A 17 12.98 -23.68 17.03
N ALA A 18 12.88 -23.45 15.73
CA ALA A 18 14.02 -23.34 14.83
C ALA A 18 13.67 -22.72 13.47
N VAL A 19 14.71 -22.31 12.75
CA VAL A 19 14.68 -22.00 11.32
C VAL A 19 15.40 -23.12 10.56
N GLN A 20 14.81 -23.59 9.47
CA GLN A 20 15.44 -24.54 8.55
C GLN A 20 16.08 -23.79 7.39
N THR A 21 17.26 -24.24 6.96
CA THR A 21 17.99 -23.60 5.88
C THR A 21 18.45 -24.59 4.81
N ALA A 22 18.68 -24.08 3.59
CA ALA A 22 19.28 -24.86 2.51
C ALA A 22 20.80 -25.06 2.69
N ASN A 23 21.43 -24.48 3.72
CA ASN A 23 22.85 -24.63 3.97
C ASN A 23 23.13 -26.00 4.62
N PRO A 24 23.89 -26.91 3.97
CA PRO A 24 24.17 -28.23 4.52
C PRO A 24 25.02 -28.19 5.80
N GLU A 25 25.79 -27.13 6.03
CA GLU A 25 26.58 -26.94 7.27
C GLU A 25 25.74 -26.37 8.42
N LEU A 26 24.65 -25.68 8.09
CA LEU A 26 23.75 -25.04 9.05
C LEU A 26 22.27 -25.36 8.75
N PRO A 27 21.89 -26.65 8.63
CA PRO A 27 20.57 -27.04 8.11
C PRO A 27 19.43 -26.65 9.06
N ARG A 28 19.74 -26.45 10.33
CA ARG A 28 18.81 -26.07 11.38
C ARG A 28 19.45 -25.09 12.35
N ILE A 29 18.78 -23.98 12.62
CA ILE A 29 19.20 -22.96 13.58
C ILE A 29 18.15 -22.91 14.69
N ALA A 30 18.48 -23.40 15.89
CA ALA A 30 17.59 -23.36 17.04
C ALA A 30 17.36 -21.91 17.51
N CYS A 31 16.11 -21.53 17.75
CA CYS A 31 15.72 -20.20 18.20
C CYS A 31 14.33 -20.22 18.84
N GLU A 32 14.06 -19.27 19.73
CA GLU A 32 12.76 -19.12 20.38
C GLU A 32 11.87 -18.08 19.71
N ALA A 33 12.46 -17.23 18.85
CA ALA A 33 11.77 -16.20 18.11
C ALA A 33 12.38 -15.99 16.72
N VAL A 34 11.53 -15.65 15.76
CA VAL A 34 11.87 -15.31 14.38
C VAL A 34 11.11 -14.05 13.98
N LEU A 35 11.82 -13.07 13.43
CA LEU A 35 11.24 -11.88 12.82
C LEU A 35 11.35 -11.96 11.30
N LEU A 36 10.21 -12.04 10.61
CA LEU A 36 10.12 -12.06 9.16
C LEU A 36 10.29 -10.64 8.60
N CYS A 37 11.48 -10.36 8.07
CA CYS A 37 11.82 -9.13 7.33
C CYS A 37 12.01 -9.39 5.81
N THR A 38 11.30 -10.38 5.26
CA THR A 38 11.52 -10.90 3.90
C THR A 38 10.69 -10.21 2.80
N ASN A 39 9.93 -9.16 3.13
CA ASN A 39 9.16 -8.32 2.21
C ASN A 39 8.44 -9.09 1.09
N ILE A 40 8.89 -8.97 -0.17
CA ILE A 40 8.26 -9.58 -1.34
C ILE A 40 8.22 -11.11 -1.28
N TRP A 41 9.15 -11.74 -0.55
CA TRP A 41 9.17 -13.18 -0.32
C TRP A 41 8.37 -13.60 0.94
N GLY A 42 7.85 -12.63 1.70
CA GLY A 42 7.02 -12.86 2.89
C GLY A 42 5.88 -13.85 2.62
N PRO A 43 5.03 -13.62 1.60
CA PRO A 43 3.91 -14.52 1.29
C PRO A 43 4.31 -15.99 1.06
N ILE A 44 5.52 -16.26 0.52
CA ILE A 44 6.01 -17.63 0.30
C ILE A 44 6.20 -18.37 1.62
N LEU A 45 6.77 -17.69 2.63
CA LEU A 45 6.92 -18.28 3.97
C LEU A 45 5.59 -18.32 4.72
N GLY A 46 4.73 -17.30 4.54
CA GLY A 46 3.38 -17.29 5.11
C GLY A 46 2.56 -18.50 4.66
N GLU A 47 2.57 -18.80 3.36
CA GLU A 47 1.85 -19.94 2.78
C GLU A 47 2.25 -21.28 3.43
N LYS A 48 3.56 -21.52 3.63
CA LYS A 48 4.06 -22.74 4.29
C LYS A 48 3.58 -22.90 5.72
N LEU A 49 3.38 -21.78 6.41
CA LEU A 49 2.97 -21.72 7.80
C LEU A 49 1.45 -21.59 7.96
N GLY A 50 0.69 -21.54 6.86
CA GLY A 50 -0.76 -21.32 6.88
C GLY A 50 -1.16 -19.92 7.36
N ILE A 51 -0.28 -18.93 7.23
CA ILE A 51 -0.50 -17.55 7.67
C ILE A 51 -0.77 -16.69 6.43
N PRO A 52 -1.94 -16.05 6.33
CA PRO A 52 -2.19 -15.10 5.24
C PRO A 52 -1.33 -13.85 5.42
N ILE A 53 -0.63 -13.47 4.35
CA ILE A 53 0.16 -12.22 4.28
C ILE A 53 -0.41 -11.41 3.11
N PRO A 54 -1.29 -10.42 3.36
CA PRO A 54 -1.98 -9.66 2.33
C PRO A 54 -1.06 -8.60 1.70
N LEU A 55 -0.11 -9.08 0.90
CA LEU A 55 0.94 -8.32 0.26
C LEU A 55 1.19 -8.89 -1.14
N MET A 56 1.17 -8.01 -2.14
CA MET A 56 1.51 -8.36 -3.51
C MET A 56 2.85 -7.76 -3.92
N PRO A 57 3.78 -8.57 -4.47
CA PRO A 57 4.93 -8.03 -5.17
C PRO A 57 4.47 -7.27 -6.42
N CYS A 58 5.04 -6.10 -6.67
CA CYS A 58 4.76 -5.28 -7.85
C CYS A 58 6.06 -4.75 -8.45
N GLU A 59 6.16 -4.70 -9.78
CA GLU A 59 7.24 -4.00 -10.46
C GLU A 59 7.01 -2.47 -10.43
N HIS A 60 8.10 -1.73 -10.30
CA HIS A 60 8.20 -0.27 -10.35
C HIS A 60 9.41 0.11 -11.20
N GLN A 61 9.23 1.04 -12.14
CA GLN A 61 10.32 1.43 -13.03
C GLN A 61 11.28 2.41 -12.35
N TYR A 62 12.58 2.14 -12.50
CA TYR A 62 13.63 3.09 -12.16
C TYR A 62 14.64 3.23 -13.29
N ALA A 63 14.84 4.45 -13.77
CA ALA A 63 15.69 4.79 -14.91
C ALA A 63 16.70 5.89 -14.57
N PHE A 64 17.77 6.00 -15.33
CA PHE A 64 18.84 6.97 -15.15
C PHE A 64 19.10 7.72 -16.43
N THR A 65 19.18 9.04 -16.36
CA THR A 65 19.64 9.86 -17.48
C THR A 65 21.11 9.56 -17.81
N GLU A 66 21.57 9.98 -18.98
CA GLU A 66 23.00 10.23 -19.19
C GLU A 66 23.52 11.34 -18.26
N PRO A 67 24.85 11.45 -18.08
CA PRO A 67 25.45 12.57 -17.37
C PRO A 67 24.99 13.93 -17.94
N LEU A 68 24.54 14.80 -17.04
CA LEU A 68 24.06 16.13 -17.38
C LEU A 68 25.19 17.15 -17.25
N PRO A 69 25.43 18.01 -18.26
CA PRO A 69 26.44 19.06 -18.18
C PRO A 69 26.30 19.97 -16.96
N GLU A 70 25.06 20.26 -16.56
CA GLU A 70 24.69 21.07 -15.41
C GLU A 70 25.14 20.45 -14.08
N LEU A 71 25.37 19.14 -14.06
CA LEU A 71 25.79 18.38 -12.90
C LEU A 71 27.22 17.85 -13.00
N ALA A 72 28.00 18.28 -14.01
CA ALA A 72 29.33 17.75 -14.29
C ALA A 72 30.34 17.89 -13.13
N ARG A 73 30.09 18.81 -12.19
CA ARG A 73 30.94 19.02 -11.00
C ARG A 73 30.79 17.96 -9.90
N PHE A 74 29.75 17.13 -9.96
CA PHE A 74 29.48 16.12 -8.94
C PHE A 74 30.10 14.79 -9.36
N ASP A 75 31.17 14.39 -8.69
CA ASP A 75 31.99 13.23 -9.06
C ASP A 75 31.41 11.93 -8.47
N PRO A 76 31.09 10.90 -9.29
CA PRO A 76 30.72 9.56 -8.82
C PRO A 76 31.68 8.92 -7.81
N ALA A 77 32.94 9.35 -7.76
CA ALA A 77 33.91 8.90 -6.77
C ALA A 77 33.73 9.55 -5.38
N ASN A 78 33.00 10.67 -5.28
CA ASN A 78 32.73 11.36 -4.03
C ASN A 78 31.32 11.03 -3.52
N GLN A 79 31.23 10.25 -2.45
CA GLN A 79 29.94 9.89 -1.84
C GLN A 79 29.16 11.10 -1.29
N GLN A 80 29.85 12.17 -0.90
CA GLN A 80 29.18 13.39 -0.42
C GLN A 80 28.44 14.13 -1.54
N ASP A 81 28.80 13.87 -2.80
CA ASP A 81 28.22 14.51 -3.98
C ASP A 81 27.06 13.72 -4.59
N GLU A 82 26.68 12.56 -4.04
CA GLU A 82 25.65 11.69 -4.64
C GLU A 82 24.32 12.45 -4.78
N VAL A 83 23.91 13.15 -3.73
CA VAL A 83 22.66 13.92 -3.69
C VAL A 83 22.90 15.23 -2.95
N ILE A 84 22.91 16.34 -3.70
CA ILE A 84 23.02 17.70 -3.17
C ILE A 84 21.70 18.45 -3.31
N TRP A 85 20.95 18.16 -4.37
CA TRP A 85 19.65 18.78 -4.62
C TRP A 85 18.49 18.04 -3.94
N PRO A 86 17.41 18.75 -3.58
CA PRO A 86 16.20 18.11 -3.08
C PRO A 86 15.66 17.06 -4.06
N THR A 87 15.17 15.94 -3.54
CA THR A 87 14.39 15.00 -4.35
C THR A 87 13.09 15.66 -4.78
N ALA A 88 12.71 15.52 -6.05
CA ALA A 88 11.46 16.06 -6.56
C ALA A 88 10.41 14.94 -6.69
N ARG A 89 9.16 15.27 -6.36
CA ARG A 89 7.99 14.47 -6.71
C ARG A 89 7.09 15.34 -7.58
N ILE A 90 6.77 14.86 -8.77
CA ILE A 90 5.86 15.53 -9.69
C ILE A 90 4.64 14.65 -9.81
N GLN A 91 3.61 14.98 -9.02
CA GLN A 91 2.41 14.14 -8.90
C GLN A 91 1.60 14.07 -10.19
N ASP A 92 1.53 15.18 -10.94
CA ASP A 92 0.81 15.27 -12.22
C ASP A 92 1.30 14.27 -13.29
N ILE A 93 2.53 13.77 -13.14
CA ILE A 93 3.12 12.75 -14.03
C ILE A 93 3.50 11.46 -13.30
N VAL A 94 3.05 11.33 -12.05
CA VAL A 94 3.27 10.17 -11.19
C VAL A 94 4.74 9.70 -11.13
N ALA A 95 5.68 10.66 -11.14
CA ALA A 95 7.12 10.40 -11.16
C ALA A 95 7.90 11.15 -10.07
N TYR A 96 8.96 10.51 -9.57
CA TYR A 96 9.94 11.16 -8.68
C TYR A 96 11.33 11.16 -9.29
N PHE A 97 12.11 12.16 -8.88
CA PHE A 97 13.44 12.41 -9.38
C PHE A 97 14.38 12.57 -8.20
N ARG A 98 15.55 11.92 -8.28
CA ARG A 98 16.65 12.18 -7.35
C ARG A 98 17.95 12.27 -8.12
N GLN A 99 18.82 13.15 -7.66
CA GLN A 99 20.17 13.21 -8.17
C GLN A 99 20.90 11.88 -7.88
N HIS A 100 21.77 11.50 -8.81
CA HIS A 100 22.81 10.49 -8.64
C HIS A 100 24.08 11.08 -9.23
N TRP A 101 24.84 11.81 -8.41
CA TRP A 101 26.03 12.56 -8.82
C TRP A 101 25.76 13.49 -10.01
N ASN A 102 26.24 13.12 -11.19
CA ASN A 102 26.11 13.86 -12.43
C ASN A 102 24.89 13.45 -13.28
N CYS A 103 24.04 12.54 -12.81
CA CYS A 103 22.83 12.09 -13.48
C CYS A 103 21.57 12.33 -12.63
N TYR A 104 20.39 12.12 -13.21
CA TYR A 104 19.15 11.97 -12.47
C TYR A 104 18.61 10.55 -12.58
N GLY A 105 18.13 10.03 -11.45
CA GLY A 105 17.33 8.82 -11.36
C GLY A 105 15.85 9.17 -11.34
N ILE A 106 15.06 8.44 -12.12
CA ILE A 106 13.65 8.68 -12.40
C ILE A 106 12.88 7.45 -11.95
N GLY A 107 12.02 7.60 -10.94
CA GLY A 107 11.04 6.58 -10.58
C GLY A 107 9.70 6.89 -11.23
N ASN A 108 9.17 5.93 -11.98
CA ASN A 108 7.96 6.09 -12.79
C ASN A 108 6.87 5.14 -12.32
N TYR A 109 5.78 5.68 -11.77
CA TYR A 109 4.55 4.92 -11.49
C TYR A 109 3.52 5.05 -12.61
N TRP A 110 3.76 5.89 -13.63
CA TRP A 110 2.83 6.16 -14.72
C TRP A 110 2.85 5.06 -15.79
N HIS A 111 2.57 3.84 -15.37
CA HIS A 111 2.40 2.68 -16.23
C HIS A 111 1.35 1.74 -15.63
N LYS A 112 0.89 0.77 -16.43
CA LYS A 112 -0.02 -0.28 -15.93
C LYS A 112 0.60 -1.00 -14.73
N SER A 113 -0.21 -1.42 -13.76
CA SER A 113 0.31 -2.25 -12.67
C SER A 113 0.92 -3.53 -13.21
N ARG A 114 2.06 -3.92 -12.64
CA ARG A 114 2.83 -5.10 -13.03
C ARG A 114 3.01 -5.98 -11.81
N LEU A 115 1.90 -6.55 -11.35
CA LEU A 115 1.87 -7.47 -10.22
C LEU A 115 2.63 -8.76 -10.55
N VAL A 116 3.42 -9.23 -9.61
CA VAL A 116 4.22 -10.46 -9.73
C VAL A 116 3.72 -11.45 -8.69
N ALA A 117 3.34 -12.65 -9.13
CA ALA A 117 3.00 -13.72 -8.19
C ALA A 117 4.21 -14.04 -7.29
N PRO A 118 4.06 -14.18 -5.96
CA PRO A 118 5.18 -14.48 -5.07
C PRO A 118 6.03 -15.68 -5.52
N GLN A 119 5.39 -16.73 -6.05
CA GLN A 119 6.04 -17.95 -6.53
C GLN A 119 6.84 -17.73 -7.83
N ALA A 120 6.62 -16.64 -8.54
CA ALA A 120 7.37 -16.25 -9.74
C ALA A 120 8.59 -15.36 -9.44
N LEU A 121 8.81 -15.00 -8.17
CA LEU A 121 9.95 -14.19 -7.78
C LEU A 121 11.27 -14.94 -7.98
N GLY A 122 12.23 -14.27 -8.61
CA GLY A 122 13.60 -14.75 -8.70
C GLY A 122 14.40 -14.55 -7.41
N LYS A 123 15.70 -14.79 -7.50
CA LYS A 123 16.66 -14.51 -6.41
C LYS A 123 16.86 -13.01 -6.17
N THR A 124 16.58 -12.19 -7.18
CA THR A 124 16.74 -10.73 -7.14
C THR A 124 15.40 -10.02 -7.27
N ALA A 125 15.27 -8.85 -6.65
CA ALA A 125 14.10 -7.98 -6.77
C ALA A 125 14.17 -7.08 -8.02
N ILE A 126 14.67 -7.61 -9.14
CA ILE A 126 14.88 -6.87 -10.38
C ILE A 126 14.46 -7.74 -11.55
N ASN A 127 13.58 -7.20 -12.40
CA ASN A 127 13.17 -7.75 -13.69
C ASN A 127 13.72 -6.90 -14.85
N PRO A 128 13.79 -7.47 -16.07
CA PRO A 128 14.14 -6.72 -17.27
C PRO A 128 13.24 -5.48 -17.45
N PHE A 129 13.85 -4.39 -17.89
CA PHE A 129 13.15 -3.13 -18.10
C PHE A 129 12.15 -3.22 -19.26
N THR A 130 11.03 -2.49 -19.16
CA THR A 130 10.01 -2.37 -20.21
C THR A 130 9.96 -0.95 -20.80
N PRO A 131 10.68 -0.67 -21.91
CA PRO A 131 10.84 0.69 -22.42
C PRO A 131 9.54 1.44 -22.72
N ASP A 132 8.55 0.74 -23.29
CA ASP A 132 7.26 1.34 -23.67
C ASP A 132 6.55 2.00 -22.47
N ASP A 133 6.66 1.39 -21.29
CA ASP A 133 6.04 1.86 -20.04
C ASP A 133 6.66 3.19 -19.54
N LEU A 134 7.86 3.59 -19.99
CA LEU A 134 8.53 4.84 -19.60
C LEU A 134 8.22 6.01 -20.54
N THR A 135 7.83 5.74 -21.79
CA THR A 135 7.75 6.72 -22.88
C THR A 135 7.01 8.00 -22.48
N GLN A 136 5.78 7.87 -21.97
CA GLN A 136 4.94 9.00 -21.58
C GLN A 136 5.55 9.81 -20.43
N CYS A 137 6.05 9.14 -19.38
CA CYS A 137 6.70 9.79 -18.26
C CYS A 137 7.96 10.56 -18.71
N TRP A 138 8.75 10.00 -19.63
CA TRP A 138 9.98 10.62 -20.10
C TRP A 138 9.72 11.83 -21.01
N GLU A 139 8.72 11.76 -21.87
CA GLU A 139 8.28 12.91 -22.69
C GLU A 139 7.85 14.09 -21.81
N GLN A 140 7.04 13.83 -20.78
CA GLN A 140 6.60 14.89 -19.85
C GLN A 140 7.74 15.40 -18.98
N ALA A 141 8.63 14.53 -18.51
CA ALA A 141 9.81 14.93 -17.74
C ALA A 141 10.70 15.90 -18.54
N GLN A 142 10.87 15.71 -19.85
CA GLN A 142 11.63 16.63 -20.72
C GLN A 142 10.96 18.00 -20.92
N GLN A 143 9.63 18.08 -20.76
CA GLN A 143 8.92 19.37 -20.78
C GLN A 143 9.11 20.13 -19.47
N ILE A 144 9.14 19.41 -18.35
CA ILE A 144 9.28 19.98 -16.99
C ILE A 144 10.73 20.36 -16.69
N PHE A 145 11.68 19.53 -17.11
CA PHE A 145 13.11 19.73 -16.88
C PHE A 145 13.85 19.96 -18.20
N PRO A 146 14.12 21.22 -18.58
CA PRO A 146 14.82 21.53 -19.83
C PRO A 146 16.18 20.83 -19.97
N ALA A 147 16.88 20.56 -18.85
CA ALA A 147 18.15 19.84 -18.84
C ALA A 147 18.05 18.39 -19.36
N PHE A 148 16.84 17.81 -19.42
CA PHE A 148 16.59 16.47 -19.94
C PHE A 148 16.35 16.45 -21.46
N GLN A 149 16.14 17.60 -22.09
CA GLN A 149 15.83 17.66 -23.51
C GLN A 149 16.98 17.13 -24.37
N GLY A 150 16.67 16.18 -25.25
CA GLY A 150 17.65 15.53 -26.11
C GLY A 150 18.60 14.57 -25.39
N LYS A 151 18.32 14.24 -24.12
CA LYS A 151 19.08 13.29 -23.31
C LYS A 151 18.55 11.86 -23.47
N SER A 152 19.44 10.90 -23.29
CA SER A 152 19.10 9.47 -23.33
C SER A 152 19.02 8.87 -21.93
N ILE A 153 18.31 7.75 -21.82
CA ILE A 153 18.33 6.88 -20.64
C ILE A 153 19.48 5.88 -20.78
N THR A 154 20.39 5.84 -19.81
CA THR A 154 21.61 5.01 -19.87
C THR A 154 21.48 3.69 -19.12
N ARG A 155 20.65 3.67 -18.09
CA ARG A 155 20.38 2.48 -17.27
C ARG A 155 18.94 2.51 -16.84
N ALA A 156 18.27 1.36 -16.88
CA ALA A 156 16.91 1.23 -16.36
C ALA A 156 16.61 -0.21 -15.97
N PHE A 157 15.66 -0.38 -15.05
CA PHE A 157 15.20 -1.69 -14.59
C PHE A 157 13.78 -1.61 -14.03
N ASN A 158 13.11 -2.76 -13.98
CA ASN A 158 11.84 -2.92 -13.27
C ASN A 158 12.16 -3.50 -11.88
N GLY A 159 12.15 -2.66 -10.84
CA GLY A 159 12.41 -3.08 -9.47
C GLY A 159 11.15 -3.67 -8.84
N ILE A 160 11.27 -4.76 -8.10
CA ILE A 160 10.13 -5.40 -7.43
C ILE A 160 10.07 -4.97 -5.98
N PHE A 161 8.92 -4.47 -5.54
CA PHE A 161 8.71 -4.06 -4.16
C PHE A 161 7.42 -4.67 -3.60
N ALA A 162 7.29 -4.62 -2.28
CA ALA A 162 6.14 -5.16 -1.57
C ALA A 162 5.02 -4.14 -1.51
N PHE A 163 3.81 -4.57 -1.85
CA PHE A 163 2.61 -3.75 -1.84
C PHE A 163 1.52 -4.38 -0.95
N PRO A 164 1.45 -4.02 0.33
CA PRO A 164 0.35 -4.40 1.20
C PRO A 164 -0.99 -3.85 0.68
N VAL A 165 -2.09 -4.57 0.91
CA VAL A 165 -3.42 -4.25 0.35
C VAL A 165 -3.97 -2.87 0.71
N ASP A 166 -3.51 -2.27 1.79
CA ASP A 166 -3.93 -0.95 2.27
C ASP A 166 -2.77 0.06 2.32
N GLY A 167 -1.59 -0.31 1.78
CA GLY A 167 -0.40 0.53 1.73
C GLY A 167 0.40 0.63 3.02
N TYR A 168 -0.05 0.02 4.13
CA TYR A 168 0.64 0.06 5.41
C TYR A 168 1.49 -1.21 5.65
N PRO A 169 2.62 -1.10 6.38
CA PRO A 169 3.41 -2.26 6.78
C PRO A 169 2.60 -3.33 7.53
N LEU A 170 3.16 -4.54 7.59
CA LEU A 170 2.58 -5.70 8.25
C LEU A 170 3.47 -6.11 9.43
N LEU A 171 3.12 -5.62 10.62
CA LEU A 171 3.89 -5.74 11.86
C LEU A 171 3.18 -6.60 12.91
N GLY A 172 3.96 -7.22 13.79
CA GLY A 172 3.48 -7.85 15.02
C GLY A 172 3.65 -9.36 15.06
N GLU A 173 3.28 -9.94 16.20
CA GLU A 173 3.32 -11.40 16.41
C GLU A 173 2.19 -12.09 15.64
N VAL A 174 2.49 -13.25 15.07
CA VAL A 174 1.53 -14.10 14.38
C VAL A 174 0.63 -14.79 15.40
N GLN A 175 -0.68 -14.53 15.33
CA GLN A 175 -1.67 -15.23 16.15
C GLN A 175 -1.60 -16.75 15.90
N GLY A 176 -1.51 -17.51 16.98
CA GLY A 176 -1.43 -18.97 16.94
C GLY A 176 -0.01 -19.54 16.81
N ILE A 177 1.02 -18.71 16.59
CA ILE A 177 2.43 -19.15 16.52
C ILE A 177 3.30 -18.20 17.35
N HIS A 178 3.48 -18.54 18.62
CA HIS A 178 4.31 -17.78 19.56
C HIS A 178 5.77 -17.71 19.11
N GLY A 179 6.35 -16.52 19.21
CA GLY A 179 7.72 -16.26 18.77
C GLY A 179 7.85 -16.00 17.28
N LEU A 180 6.79 -16.09 16.47
CA LEU A 180 6.84 -15.69 15.06
C LEU A 180 6.32 -14.26 14.89
N TRP A 181 7.17 -13.38 14.38
CA TRP A 181 6.89 -11.96 14.21
C TRP A 181 7.03 -11.56 12.75
N THR A 182 6.33 -10.51 12.34
CA THR A 182 6.47 -9.90 11.01
C THR A 182 6.93 -8.46 11.08
N ALA A 183 7.74 -8.07 10.11
CA ALA A 183 8.03 -6.69 9.75
C ALA A 183 8.16 -6.61 8.23
N LEU A 184 7.03 -6.67 7.53
CA LEU A 184 6.95 -6.79 6.07
C LEU A 184 6.31 -5.56 5.44
N GLY A 185 6.57 -5.32 4.16
CA GLY A 185 5.92 -4.25 3.40
C GLY A 185 6.33 -2.85 3.85
N SER A 186 7.50 -2.71 4.47
CA SER A 186 8.01 -1.40 4.87
C SER A 186 8.69 -0.69 3.70
N TRP A 187 8.28 0.54 3.46
CA TRP A 187 9.07 1.49 2.66
C TRP A 187 10.39 1.81 3.37
N LEU A 188 11.42 2.15 2.58
CA LEU A 188 12.70 2.61 3.15
C LEU A 188 12.50 3.82 4.07
N THR A 189 11.59 4.72 3.69
CA THR A 189 11.20 5.90 4.49
C THR A 189 10.75 5.56 5.90
N HIS A 190 10.12 4.39 6.11
CA HIS A 190 9.59 3.98 7.41
C HIS A 190 10.52 3.02 8.18
N ALA A 191 11.59 2.53 7.55
CA ALA A 191 12.37 1.40 8.05
C ALA A 191 12.94 1.63 9.46
N GLY A 192 13.46 2.84 9.75
CA GLY A 192 13.96 3.19 11.08
C GLY A 192 12.86 3.15 12.16
N GLY A 193 11.68 3.68 11.85
CA GLY A 193 10.53 3.68 12.76
C GLY A 193 9.96 2.28 12.96
N VAL A 194 9.83 1.50 11.89
CA VAL A 194 9.40 0.09 11.95
C VAL A 194 10.36 -0.73 12.80
N GLY A 195 11.67 -0.56 12.60
CA GLY A 195 12.69 -1.24 13.39
C GLY A 195 12.62 -0.93 14.88
N LYS A 196 12.45 0.36 15.25
CA LYS A 196 12.24 0.76 16.65
C LYS A 196 10.98 0.12 17.23
N ALA A 197 9.84 0.28 16.56
CA ALA A 197 8.55 -0.18 17.06
C ALA A 197 8.51 -1.70 17.25
N ILE A 198 9.04 -2.48 16.30
CA ILE A 198 9.05 -3.95 16.43
C ILE A 198 10.04 -4.40 17.51
N ALA A 199 11.18 -3.72 17.66
CA ALA A 199 12.14 -4.04 18.72
C ALA A 199 11.50 -3.82 20.10
N GLU A 200 10.88 -2.66 20.33
CA GLU A 200 10.16 -2.37 21.59
C GLU A 200 9.08 -3.40 21.86
N TRP A 201 8.27 -3.73 20.84
CA TRP A 201 7.18 -4.67 21.01
C TRP A 201 7.67 -6.07 21.35
N MET A 202 8.73 -6.54 20.69
CA MET A 202 9.34 -7.84 20.98
C MET A 202 10.02 -7.89 22.37
N THR A 203 10.55 -6.77 22.87
CA THR A 203 11.26 -6.73 24.16
C THR A 203 10.38 -6.40 25.36
N HIS A 204 9.36 -5.57 25.17
CA HIS A 204 8.54 -5.02 26.25
C HIS A 204 7.08 -5.49 26.22
N GLY A 205 6.65 -6.14 25.13
CA GLY A 205 5.25 -6.53 24.92
C GLY A 205 4.37 -5.40 24.40
N GLU A 206 4.90 -4.18 24.28
CA GLU A 206 4.22 -3.00 23.74
C GLU A 206 5.23 -2.06 23.03
N SER A 207 4.71 -1.11 22.25
CA SER A 207 5.47 -0.08 21.54
C SER A 207 5.02 1.29 22.00
N GLU A 208 5.92 2.29 21.97
CA GLU A 208 5.59 3.69 22.30
C GLU A 208 4.48 4.25 21.39
N TRP A 209 4.41 3.77 20.14
CA TRP A 209 3.45 4.22 19.14
C TRP A 209 2.31 3.22 18.95
N ASP A 210 1.14 3.74 18.57
CA ASP A 210 -0.02 2.94 18.18
C ASP A 210 0.25 2.19 16.87
N LEU A 211 0.20 0.86 16.94
CA LEU A 211 0.48 -0.03 15.81
C LEU A 211 -0.77 -0.65 15.18
N ARG A 212 -1.99 -0.23 15.56
CA ARG A 212 -3.24 -0.85 15.07
C ARG A 212 -3.35 -0.85 13.54
N GLN A 213 -2.97 0.24 12.88
CA GLN A 213 -3.03 0.37 11.42
C GLN A 213 -1.95 -0.44 10.69
N VAL A 214 -0.91 -0.90 11.39
CA VAL A 214 0.17 -1.68 10.82
C VAL A 214 0.17 -3.13 11.32
N HIS A 215 -0.75 -3.50 12.21
CA HIS A 215 -0.87 -4.85 12.75
C HIS A 215 -1.21 -5.87 11.65
N LEU A 216 -0.51 -7.00 11.58
CA LEU A 216 -0.73 -8.05 10.56
C LEU A 216 -2.19 -8.52 10.53
N HIS A 217 -2.80 -8.72 11.70
CA HIS A 217 -4.17 -9.26 11.86
C HIS A 217 -5.29 -8.21 11.78
N ARG A 218 -5.05 -7.04 11.16
CA ARG A 218 -6.10 -6.01 10.99
C ARG A 218 -7.09 -6.32 9.85
N PHE A 219 -6.84 -7.36 9.08
CA PHE A 219 -7.57 -7.69 7.86
C PHE A 219 -8.65 -8.75 8.10
N HIS A 220 -9.74 -8.63 7.35
CA HIS A 220 -10.77 -9.65 7.25
C HIS A 220 -10.38 -10.75 6.27
N ASP A 221 -10.96 -11.95 6.42
CA ASP A 221 -10.67 -13.11 5.58
C ASP A 221 -10.76 -12.85 4.07
N PHE A 222 -11.76 -12.06 3.64
CA PHE A 222 -11.94 -11.74 2.22
C PHE A 222 -10.75 -10.95 1.65
N GLN A 223 -10.06 -10.16 2.47
CA GLN A 223 -8.91 -9.34 2.07
C GLN A 223 -7.66 -10.19 1.83
N ASN A 224 -7.67 -11.44 2.30
CA ASN A 224 -6.60 -12.41 2.08
C ASN A 224 -6.83 -13.27 0.83
N THR A 225 -7.95 -13.10 0.12
CA THR A 225 -8.25 -13.88 -1.08
C THR A 225 -7.43 -13.39 -2.28
N PRO A 226 -6.93 -14.30 -3.16
CA PRO A 226 -6.14 -13.90 -4.32
C PRO A 226 -6.85 -12.88 -5.23
N THR A 227 -8.16 -13.01 -5.41
CA THR A 227 -8.96 -12.08 -6.23
C THR A 227 -8.97 -10.68 -5.64
N TYR A 228 -9.22 -10.55 -4.32
CA TYR A 228 -9.20 -9.25 -3.67
C TYR A 228 -7.81 -8.63 -3.71
N LEU A 229 -6.77 -9.41 -3.37
CA LEU A 229 -5.37 -8.97 -3.42
C LEU A 229 -4.99 -8.41 -4.79
N GLN A 230 -5.38 -9.10 -5.86
CA GLN A 230 -5.07 -8.67 -7.22
C GLN A 230 -5.79 -7.36 -7.58
N GLN A 231 -7.10 -7.27 -7.32
CA GLN A 231 -7.90 -6.09 -7.66
C GLN A 231 -7.46 -4.86 -6.86
N ILE A 232 -7.30 -4.99 -5.54
CA ILE A 232 -6.94 -3.85 -4.69
C ILE A 232 -5.50 -3.39 -4.96
N SER A 233 -4.57 -4.30 -5.22
CA SER A 233 -3.18 -3.93 -5.50
C SER A 233 -3.03 -3.27 -6.87
N ASP A 234 -3.76 -3.72 -7.89
CA ASP A 234 -3.80 -3.06 -9.20
C ASP A 234 -4.32 -1.61 -9.07
N LYS A 235 -5.48 -1.44 -8.42
CA LYS A 235 -6.07 -0.13 -8.17
C LYS A 235 -5.12 0.77 -7.39
N ASN A 236 -4.64 0.32 -6.23
CA ASN A 236 -3.80 1.14 -5.35
C ASN A 236 -2.47 1.52 -6.03
N TYR A 237 -1.95 0.73 -6.96
CA TYR A 237 -0.80 1.11 -7.77
C TYR A 237 -1.14 2.26 -8.71
N ARG A 238 -2.28 2.18 -9.42
CA ARG A 238 -2.74 3.24 -10.33
C ARG A 238 -3.03 4.55 -9.61
N GLU A 239 -3.57 4.47 -8.39
CA GLU A 239 -3.99 5.64 -7.60
C GLU A 239 -2.92 6.09 -6.59
N VAL A 240 -1.68 5.56 -6.64
CA VAL A 240 -0.69 5.72 -5.57
C VAL A 240 -0.44 7.16 -5.15
N TRP A 241 -0.52 8.11 -6.08
CA TRP A 241 -0.36 9.55 -5.85
C TRP A 241 -1.57 10.39 -6.24
N ASP A 242 -2.71 9.76 -6.51
CA ASP A 242 -3.93 10.50 -6.82
C ASP A 242 -4.36 11.34 -5.61
N PRO A 243 -4.83 12.58 -5.82
CA PRO A 243 -5.42 13.35 -4.76
C PRO A 243 -6.72 12.69 -4.30
N GLY A 244 -6.71 12.13 -3.09
CA GLY A 244 -7.87 11.47 -2.49
C GLY A 244 -8.66 12.40 -1.56
N HIS A 245 -9.99 12.34 -1.63
CA HIS A 245 -10.83 12.91 -0.57
C HIS A 245 -10.93 11.91 0.60
N PRO A 246 -10.88 12.33 1.89
CA PRO A 246 -10.96 11.40 3.02
C PRO A 246 -12.23 10.54 3.09
N ARG A 247 -13.31 10.98 2.43
CA ARG A 247 -14.58 10.25 2.29
C ARG A 247 -14.78 9.61 0.93
N GLN A 248 -13.78 9.64 0.05
CA GLN A 248 -13.86 8.97 -1.24
C GLN A 248 -14.06 7.47 -1.00
N PRO A 249 -15.18 6.88 -1.46
CA PRO A 249 -15.38 5.46 -1.34
C PRO A 249 -14.39 4.74 -2.24
N LEU A 250 -14.07 3.50 -1.89
CA LEU A 250 -13.39 2.61 -2.83
C LEU A 250 -14.19 2.55 -4.14
N SER A 251 -13.49 2.69 -5.26
CA SER A 251 -14.04 2.51 -6.61
C SER A 251 -14.21 1.02 -6.90
N GLU A 252 -13.20 0.23 -6.53
CA GLU A 252 -13.15 -1.22 -6.65
C GLU A 252 -12.20 -1.82 -5.59
N PRO A 253 -12.41 -3.08 -5.17
CA PRO A 253 -13.58 -3.89 -5.44
C PRO A 253 -14.81 -3.43 -4.62
N ARG A 254 -16.01 -3.68 -5.15
CA ARG A 254 -17.31 -3.34 -4.54
C ARG A 254 -18.20 -4.55 -4.40
N ASN A 255 -19.23 -4.44 -3.56
CA ASN A 255 -20.20 -5.49 -3.27
C ASN A 255 -19.54 -6.77 -2.74
N VAL A 256 -18.46 -6.63 -1.97
CA VAL A 256 -17.74 -7.77 -1.39
C VAL A 256 -18.57 -8.42 -0.29
N ARG A 257 -19.24 -7.60 0.53
CA ARG A 257 -20.21 -8.01 1.54
C ARG A 257 -21.43 -7.09 1.44
N LEU A 258 -22.61 -7.67 1.57
CA LEU A 258 -23.88 -6.97 1.57
C LEU A 258 -24.64 -7.27 2.85
N SER A 259 -25.36 -6.27 3.33
CA SER A 259 -26.33 -6.44 4.41
C SER A 259 -27.55 -7.24 3.91
N PRO A 260 -28.25 -8.00 4.79
CA PRO A 260 -29.55 -8.60 4.48
C PRO A 260 -30.59 -7.59 3.97
N PHE A 261 -30.41 -6.30 4.28
CA PHE A 261 -31.30 -5.23 3.87
C PHE A 261 -30.94 -4.61 2.50
N SER A 262 -29.85 -5.03 1.85
CA SER A 262 -29.37 -4.46 0.58
C SER A 262 -30.48 -4.29 -0.47
N PRO A 263 -31.38 -5.27 -0.74
CA PRO A 263 -32.47 -5.07 -1.69
C PRO A 263 -33.46 -3.96 -1.32
N ARG A 264 -33.63 -3.67 -0.03
CA ARG A 264 -34.47 -2.57 0.47
C ARG A 264 -33.73 -1.24 0.44
N LEU A 265 -32.45 -1.23 0.80
CA LEU A 265 -31.59 -0.05 0.71
C LEU A 265 -31.47 0.41 -0.74
N ASP A 266 -31.30 -0.51 -1.69
CA ASP A 266 -31.30 -0.23 -3.13
C ASP A 266 -32.62 0.38 -3.59
N ALA A 267 -33.76 -0.18 -3.15
CA ALA A 267 -35.08 0.35 -3.47
C ALA A 267 -35.33 1.76 -2.90
N LEU A 268 -34.65 2.12 -1.82
CA LEU A 268 -34.66 3.47 -1.22
C LEU A 268 -33.64 4.42 -1.86
N GLY A 269 -32.86 3.95 -2.83
CA GLY A 269 -31.82 4.71 -3.50
C GLY A 269 -30.61 4.99 -2.60
N ALA A 270 -30.14 3.99 -1.86
CA ALA A 270 -28.95 4.12 -1.03
C ALA A 270 -27.72 4.53 -1.85
N VAL A 271 -27.02 5.58 -1.40
CA VAL A 271 -25.70 5.95 -1.93
C VAL A 271 -24.63 5.39 -1.01
N TYR A 272 -23.95 4.35 -1.50
CA TYR A 272 -23.06 3.55 -0.68
C TYR A 272 -21.63 4.09 -0.58
N THR A 273 -21.05 3.95 0.62
CA THR A 273 -19.61 3.83 0.86
C THR A 273 -19.28 2.39 1.26
N THR A 274 -18.01 2.11 1.53
CA THR A 274 -17.56 0.80 2.02
C THR A 274 -16.78 0.91 3.31
N PHE A 275 -16.98 -0.06 4.20
CA PHE A 275 -16.14 -0.27 5.38
C PHE A 275 -16.04 -1.76 5.64
N ALA A 276 -14.83 -2.28 5.88
CA ALA A 276 -14.62 -3.73 6.09
C ALA A 276 -15.27 -4.61 4.99
N GLY A 277 -15.27 -4.13 3.74
CA GLY A 277 -15.88 -4.78 2.58
C GLY A 277 -17.41 -4.74 2.53
N LEU A 278 -18.08 -4.22 3.56
CA LEU A 278 -19.53 -4.06 3.62
C LEU A 278 -19.96 -2.77 2.91
N GLU A 279 -20.95 -2.86 2.04
CA GLU A 279 -21.64 -1.71 1.47
C GLU A 279 -22.51 -1.04 2.55
N LEU A 280 -22.21 0.24 2.86
CA LEU A 280 -22.90 1.03 3.87
C LEU A 280 -23.53 2.27 3.23
N ALA A 281 -24.84 2.47 3.43
CA ALA A 281 -25.53 3.65 2.92
C ALA A 281 -25.05 4.92 3.65
N ASN A 282 -24.54 5.90 2.92
CA ASN A 282 -24.27 7.23 3.47
C ASN A 282 -25.55 8.06 3.65
N TRP A 283 -26.51 7.88 2.74
CA TRP A 283 -27.87 8.46 2.71
C TRP A 283 -28.73 7.69 1.72
N HIS A 284 -30.03 8.00 1.69
CA HIS A 284 -31.01 7.42 0.77
C HIS A 284 -31.64 8.51 -0.09
N GLU A 285 -31.58 8.39 -1.42
CA GLU A 285 -32.16 9.37 -2.35
C GLU A 285 -33.67 9.56 -2.15
N SER A 286 -34.39 8.53 -1.69
CA SER A 286 -35.81 8.63 -1.33
C SER A 286 -36.11 9.68 -0.25
N ASN A 287 -35.12 10.07 0.57
CA ASN A 287 -35.26 11.09 1.61
C ASN A 287 -35.05 12.53 1.09
N ALA A 288 -34.82 12.74 -0.22
CA ALA A 288 -34.68 14.07 -0.82
C ALA A 288 -35.88 14.99 -0.50
N VAL A 289 -37.08 14.43 -0.37
CA VAL A 289 -38.31 15.17 -0.01
C VAL A 289 -38.23 15.85 1.36
N LEU A 290 -37.33 15.41 2.24
CA LEU A 290 -37.13 16.00 3.57
C LEU A 290 -36.21 17.22 3.55
N VAL A 291 -35.45 17.43 2.48
CA VAL A 291 -34.49 18.54 2.39
C VAL A 291 -35.20 19.88 2.46
N ASP A 292 -36.27 20.08 1.69
CA ASP A 292 -37.05 21.32 1.69
C ASP A 292 -37.71 21.57 3.05
N HIS A 293 -38.16 20.52 3.74
CA HIS A 293 -38.76 20.62 5.07
C HIS A 293 -37.77 21.14 6.12
N TYR A 294 -36.48 20.85 5.95
CA TYR A 294 -35.43 21.22 6.89
C TYR A 294 -34.43 22.25 6.33
N ALA A 295 -34.74 22.90 5.21
CA ALA A 295 -33.78 23.70 4.44
C ALA A 295 -33.05 24.76 5.29
N ASP A 296 -33.77 25.47 6.17
CA ASP A 296 -33.23 26.52 7.03
C ASP A 296 -32.29 26.01 8.15
N GLN A 297 -32.17 24.69 8.32
CA GLN A 297 -31.36 24.04 9.35
C GLN A 297 -30.18 23.24 8.78
N ILE A 298 -30.14 23.02 7.47
CA ILE A 298 -29.07 22.26 6.82
C ILE A 298 -27.97 23.23 6.38
N PRO A 299 -26.73 23.10 6.88
CA PRO A 299 -25.66 24.00 6.49
C PRO A 299 -25.30 23.80 5.01
N ALA A 300 -25.09 24.90 4.31
CA ALA A 300 -24.48 24.87 2.99
C ALA A 300 -23.02 24.41 3.08
N ARG A 301 -22.57 23.67 2.06
CA ARG A 301 -21.18 23.27 1.90
C ARG A 301 -20.75 23.55 0.47
N GLU A 302 -19.49 23.93 0.30
CA GLU A 302 -18.91 24.23 -1.01
C GLU A 302 -17.51 23.59 -1.15
N GLY A 303 -17.04 23.48 -2.40
CA GLY A 303 -15.72 22.99 -2.72
C GLY A 303 -15.44 21.59 -2.17
N PHE A 304 -14.23 21.37 -1.66
CA PHE A 304 -13.77 20.07 -1.16
C PHE A 304 -14.65 19.53 -0.01
N ALA A 305 -15.17 20.40 0.85
CA ALA A 305 -16.00 20.00 1.99
C ALA A 305 -17.40 19.49 1.60
N ALA A 306 -17.85 19.82 0.38
CA ALA A 306 -19.11 19.33 -0.20
C ALA A 306 -18.94 18.01 -0.96
N ALA A 307 -17.71 17.55 -1.19
CA ALA A 307 -17.47 16.27 -1.86
C ALA A 307 -17.94 15.11 -0.98
N TYR A 308 -18.61 14.12 -1.61
CA TYR A 308 -19.17 12.94 -0.93
C TYR A 308 -20.10 13.29 0.25
N TRP A 309 -20.80 14.40 0.13
CA TRP A 309 -21.80 14.88 1.08
C TRP A 309 -23.10 15.22 0.34
N SER A 310 -24.23 15.03 1.01
CA SER A 310 -25.55 15.43 0.51
C SER A 310 -26.33 16.18 1.60
N PRO A 311 -27.11 17.23 1.26
CA PRO A 311 -28.08 17.84 2.19
C PRO A 311 -29.03 16.82 2.81
N ILE A 312 -29.29 15.71 2.12
CA ILE A 312 -30.09 14.59 2.62
C ILE A 312 -29.54 14.06 3.95
N GLN A 313 -28.23 14.01 4.14
CA GLN A 313 -27.64 13.59 5.42
C GLN A 313 -28.03 14.53 6.56
N GLY A 314 -28.14 15.83 6.29
CA GLY A 314 -28.66 16.81 7.25
C GLY A 314 -30.14 16.60 7.54
N ALA A 315 -30.95 16.33 6.50
CA ALA A 315 -32.36 16.02 6.65
C ALA A 315 -32.62 14.71 7.43
N GLU A 316 -31.87 13.64 7.14
CA GLU A 316 -31.93 12.36 7.86
C GLU A 316 -31.52 12.52 9.33
N HIS A 317 -30.51 13.34 9.62
CA HIS A 317 -30.13 13.68 11.00
C HIS A 317 -31.29 14.34 11.76
N LEU A 318 -31.90 15.37 11.16
CA LEU A 318 -33.01 16.11 11.78
C LEU A 318 -34.26 15.24 11.92
N ALA A 319 -34.56 14.41 10.92
CA ALA A 319 -35.63 13.42 11.00
C ALA A 319 -35.39 12.40 12.12
N THR A 320 -34.15 11.95 12.32
CA THR A 320 -33.77 11.06 13.44
C THR A 320 -33.98 11.74 14.80
N ARG A 321 -33.71 13.04 14.90
CA ARG A 321 -33.88 13.80 16.16
C ARG A 321 -35.34 14.03 16.51
N ASN A 322 -36.16 14.30 15.50
CA ASN A 322 -37.54 14.75 15.71
C ASN A 322 -38.58 13.63 15.53
N ASN A 323 -38.20 12.49 14.95
CA ASN A 323 -39.08 11.37 14.63
C ASN A 323 -38.39 10.03 14.97
N VAL A 324 -38.51 9.05 14.07
CA VAL A 324 -37.89 7.72 14.17
C VAL A 324 -37.10 7.44 12.90
N ALA A 325 -35.93 6.84 13.04
CA ALA A 325 -35.09 6.40 11.94
C ALA A 325 -34.63 4.95 12.16
N LEU A 326 -34.38 4.24 11.07
CA LEU A 326 -33.81 2.91 11.07
C LEU A 326 -32.40 3.00 10.50
N PHE A 327 -31.42 2.53 11.27
CA PHE A 327 -30.02 2.44 10.85
C PHE A 327 -29.65 0.98 10.63
N ASP A 328 -28.95 0.70 9.53
CA ASP A 328 -28.30 -0.59 9.33
C ASP A 328 -26.98 -0.62 10.12
N LEU A 329 -26.92 -1.51 11.11
CA LEU A 329 -25.76 -1.70 12.01
C LEU A 329 -25.17 -3.12 11.86
N THR A 330 -25.39 -3.77 10.72
CA THR A 330 -24.94 -5.14 10.41
C THR A 330 -23.43 -5.33 10.49
#